data_AF-A0A534ARH8-F1
#
_entry.id   AF-A0A534ARH8-F1
#
_cell.length_a   1.000
_cell.length_b   1.000
_cell.length_c   1.000
_cell.angle_alpha   90.00
_cell.angle_beta   90.00
_cell.angle_gamma   90.00
#
_symmetry.space_group_name_H-M   'P 1'
#
loop_
_entity.id
_entity.type
_entity.pdbx_description
1 polymer ?
#
loop_
_entity_poly.entity_id
_entity_poly.type
_entity_poly.pdbx_seq_one_letter_code
_entity_poly.pdbx_strand_id
1 'polypeptide(L)'
;AAIREVRHWVNVQQREAVLGHPRGVVVDGRDIGTVVFPDAPVKVFLTASPAERARRRLAQRGGRIDPDQLRREAETLAARDHADATRPVAPMKPAADALLLDTTRIDLEEQVRQVLALARERLPG
;
A
#
# COMPACT_ATOMS: atom_id res chain seq x y z
N ALA A 1 -4.26 -19.92 6.43
CA ALA A 1 -5.49 -19.15 6.74
C ALA A 1 -5.12 -17.94 7.58
N ALA A 2 -5.76 -16.78 7.37
CA ALA A 2 -5.59 -15.64 8.25
C ALA A 2 -6.26 -15.95 9.60
N ILE A 3 -5.48 -16.05 10.67
CA ILE A 3 -6.00 -16.32 12.03
C ILE A 3 -6.72 -15.06 12.51
N ARG A 4 -8.02 -15.17 12.79
CA ARG A 4 -8.89 -14.02 13.10
C ARG A 4 -8.41 -13.29 14.36
N GLU A 5 -8.00 -14.05 15.36
CA GLU A 5 -7.54 -13.59 16.66
C GLU A 5 -6.24 -12.79 16.53
N VAL A 6 -5.29 -13.30 15.73
CA VAL A 6 -4.04 -12.59 15.42
C VAL A 6 -4.35 -11.28 14.71
N ARG A 7 -5.24 -11.29 13.72
CA ARG A 7 -5.65 -10.07 13.00
C ARG A 7 -6.29 -9.05 13.95
N HIS A 8 -7.20 -9.49 14.79
CA HIS A 8 -7.87 -8.61 15.75
C HIS A 8 -6.84 -7.96 16.68
N TRP A 9 -5.92 -8.75 17.24
CA TRP A 9 -4.86 -8.24 18.09
C TRP A 9 -3.97 -7.22 17.36
N VAL A 10 -3.50 -7.51 16.14
CA VAL A 10 -2.70 -6.57 15.34
C VAL A 10 -3.46 -5.26 15.08
N ASN A 11 -4.74 -5.33 14.75
CA ASN A 11 -5.56 -4.13 14.52
C ASN A 11 -5.69 -3.27 15.78
N VAL A 12 -5.83 -3.88 16.96
CA VAL A 12 -5.83 -3.16 18.24
C VAL A 12 -4.50 -2.46 18.45
N GLN A 13 -3.38 -3.17 18.29
CA GLN A 13 -2.04 -2.59 18.45
C GLN A 13 -1.78 -1.43 17.49
N GLN A 14 -2.19 -1.55 16.23
CA GLN A 14 -2.07 -0.46 15.25
C GLN A 14 -2.88 0.78 15.67
N ARG A 15 -4.13 0.60 16.14
CA ARG A 15 -4.98 1.71 16.58
C ARG A 15 -4.43 2.41 17.80
N GLU A 16 -3.97 1.66 18.80
CA GLU A 16 -3.36 2.21 20.00
C GLU A 16 -2.10 3.03 19.67
N ALA A 17 -1.23 2.51 18.79
CA ALA A 17 -0.02 3.22 18.36
C ALA A 17 -0.33 4.56 17.66
N VAL A 18 -1.41 4.63 16.86
CA VAL A 18 -1.82 5.87 16.19
C VAL A 18 -2.43 6.87 17.17
N LEU A 19 -3.33 6.43 18.05
CA LEU A 19 -3.98 7.30 19.03
C LEU A 19 -2.99 7.89 20.05
N GLY A 20 -1.92 7.15 20.36
CA GLY A 20 -0.88 7.59 21.27
C GLY A 20 0.09 8.64 20.70
N HIS A 21 0.00 8.98 19.41
CA HIS A 21 0.97 9.87 18.76
C HIS A 21 0.37 11.25 18.40
N PRO A 22 0.71 12.33 19.14
CA PRO A 22 0.01 13.62 19.05
C PRO A 22 0.24 14.37 17.73
N ARG A 23 1.23 13.97 16.93
CA ARG A 23 1.55 14.59 15.63
C ARG A 23 0.97 13.83 14.43
N GLY A 24 0.13 12.83 14.67
CA GLY A 24 -0.35 11.91 13.63
C GLY A 24 0.71 10.88 13.22
N VAL A 25 0.29 9.93 12.37
CA VAL A 25 1.10 8.78 11.92
C VAL A 25 0.77 8.46 10.46
N VAL A 26 1.77 8.05 9.69
CA VAL A 26 1.57 7.43 8.37
C VAL A 26 1.59 5.91 8.54
N VAL A 27 0.53 5.24 8.06
CA VAL A 27 0.39 3.78 8.18
C VAL A 27 0.29 3.18 6.78
N ASP A 28 1.15 2.20 6.48
CA ASP A 28 1.11 1.41 5.25
C ASP A 28 0.55 0.00 5.51
N GLY A 29 -0.22 -0.51 4.55
CA GLY A 29 -0.82 -1.84 4.62
C GLY A 29 -1.87 -2.07 3.53
N ARG A 30 -2.55 -3.22 3.60
CA ARG A 30 -3.47 -3.68 2.55
C ARG A 30 -4.90 -3.19 2.69
N ASP A 31 -5.36 -3.00 3.92
CA ASP A 31 -6.75 -2.67 4.25
C ASP A 31 -6.87 -1.54 5.28
N ILE A 32 -5.81 -0.72 5.39
CA ILE A 32 -5.71 0.39 6.35
C ILE A 32 -6.89 1.35 6.19
N GLY A 33 -7.09 1.91 5.00
CA GLY A 33 -8.15 2.89 4.74
C GLY A 33 -9.56 2.31 4.64
N THR A 34 -9.73 0.98 4.65
CA THR A 34 -11.03 0.31 4.49
C THR A 34 -11.52 -0.40 5.75
N VAL A 35 -10.60 -0.82 6.64
CA VAL A 35 -10.92 -1.68 7.79
C VAL A 35 -10.24 -1.17 9.07
N VAL A 36 -8.94 -0.88 9.04
CA VAL A 36 -8.21 -0.51 10.27
C VAL A 36 -8.57 0.92 10.69
N PHE A 37 -8.47 1.87 9.76
CA PHE A 37 -8.76 3.30 9.90
C PHE A 37 -9.68 3.80 8.77
N PRO A 38 -10.95 3.37 8.76
CA PRO A 38 -11.92 3.79 7.74
C PRO A 38 -12.22 5.29 7.78
N ASP A 39 -11.93 5.98 8.87
CA ASP A 39 -12.15 7.42 9.04
C ASP A 39 -10.87 8.25 8.88
N ALA A 40 -9.78 7.65 8.37
CA ALA A 40 -8.53 8.38 8.13
C ALA A 40 -8.77 9.57 7.17
N PRO A 41 -8.31 10.79 7.50
CA PRO A 41 -8.58 11.98 6.70
C PRO A 41 -7.87 11.97 5.34
N VAL A 42 -6.74 11.26 5.25
CA VAL A 42 -5.94 11.09 4.04
C VAL A 42 -5.77 9.61 3.77
N LYS A 43 -6.18 9.15 2.58
CA LYS A 43 -6.04 7.77 2.13
C LYS A 43 -5.48 7.76 0.72
N VAL A 44 -4.44 6.97 0.51
CA VAL A 44 -3.81 6.78 -0.80
C VAL A 44 -3.76 5.29 -1.09
N PHE A 45 -4.22 4.90 -2.27
CA PHE A 45 -4.07 3.56 -2.79
C PHE A 45 -3.00 3.59 -3.90
N LEU A 46 -1.78 3.18 -3.54
CA LEU A 46 -0.66 3.11 -4.47
C LEU A 46 -0.78 1.85 -5.33
N THR A 47 -0.71 2.01 -6.65
CA THR A 47 -0.64 0.90 -7.61
C THR A 47 0.56 1.06 -8.55
N ALA A 48 0.93 -0.03 -9.21
CA ALA A 48 1.84 -0.05 -10.34
C ALA A 48 1.73 -1.39 -11.06
N SER A 49 2.07 -1.39 -12.35
CA SER A 49 2.15 -2.62 -13.13
C SER A 49 3.05 -3.66 -12.44
N PRO A 50 2.70 -4.96 -12.49
CA PRO A 50 3.55 -6.01 -11.93
C PRO A 50 4.98 -5.99 -12.50
N ALA A 51 5.13 -5.70 -13.79
CA ALA A 51 6.42 -5.59 -14.45
C ALA A 51 7.29 -4.47 -13.86
N GLU A 52 6.73 -3.27 -13.64
CA GLU A 52 7.48 -2.17 -13.05
C GLU A 52 7.84 -2.45 -11.58
N ARG A 53 6.93 -3.05 -10.81
CA ARG A 53 7.25 -3.47 -9.42
C ARG A 53 8.34 -4.53 -9.36
N ALA A 54 8.29 -5.50 -10.28
CA ALA A 54 9.35 -6.50 -10.42
C ALA A 54 10.68 -5.84 -10.78
N ARG A 55 10.70 -4.92 -11.76
CA ARG A 55 11.89 -4.17 -12.15
C ARG A 55 12.51 -3.43 -10.97
N ARG A 56 11.70 -2.67 -10.21
CA ARG A 56 12.15 -1.92 -9.01
C ARG A 56 12.73 -2.85 -7.94
N ARG A 57 12.05 -3.96 -7.65
CA ARG A 57 12.51 -4.94 -6.66
C ARG A 57 13.83 -5.61 -7.07
N LEU A 58 13.99 -5.96 -8.33
CA LEU A 58 15.23 -6.54 -8.84
C LEU A 58 16.37 -5.52 -8.84
N ALA A 59 16.10 -4.26 -9.20
CA ALA A 59 17.08 -3.18 -9.11
C ALA A 59 17.60 -2.97 -7.68
N GLN A 60 16.74 -3.12 -6.65
CA GLN A 60 17.16 -3.06 -5.24
C GLN A 60 18.09 -4.20 -4.83
N ARG A 61 18.02 -5.36 -5.49
CA ARG A 61 18.95 -6.49 -5.26
C ARG A 61 20.31 -6.29 -5.94
N GLY A 62 20.40 -5.34 -6.88
CA GLY A 62 21.58 -5.09 -7.69
C GLY A 62 21.80 -6.13 -8.80
N GLY A 63 22.77 -5.86 -9.67
CA GLY A 63 23.13 -6.75 -10.77
C GLY A 63 22.33 -6.54 -12.06
N ARG A 64 22.64 -7.34 -13.08
CA ARG A 64 21.94 -7.31 -14.37
C ARG A 64 20.59 -7.99 -14.22
N ILE A 65 19.53 -7.30 -14.66
CA ILE A 65 18.18 -7.86 -14.70
C ILE A 65 18.06 -8.76 -15.94
N ASP A 66 17.86 -10.05 -15.70
CA ASP A 66 17.54 -11.03 -16.73
C ASP A 66 16.03 -10.99 -17.08
N PRO A 67 15.64 -11.02 -18.38
CA PRO A 67 14.23 -11.00 -18.77
C PRO A 67 13.37 -12.10 -18.16
N ASP A 68 13.90 -13.33 -18.04
CA ASP A 68 13.16 -14.44 -17.44
C ASP A 68 12.98 -14.26 -15.93
N GLN A 69 13.99 -13.73 -15.25
CA GLN A 69 13.88 -13.34 -13.84
C GLN A 69 12.82 -12.24 -13.63
N LEU A 70 12.82 -11.22 -14.49
CA LEU A 70 11.82 -10.14 -14.44
C LEU A 70 10.41 -10.70 -14.60
N ARG A 71 10.19 -11.59 -15.57
CA ARG A 71 8.89 -12.23 -15.80
C ARG A 71 8.43 -13.03 -14.58
N ARG A 72 9.28 -13.89 -14.02
CA ARG A 72 8.94 -14.70 -12.83
C ARG A 72 8.60 -13.84 -11.61
N GLU A 73 9.35 -12.77 -11.38
CA GLU A 73 9.10 -11.85 -10.26
C GLU A 73 7.78 -11.09 -10.47
N ALA A 74 7.46 -10.68 -11.71
CA ALA A 74 6.20 -10.03 -12.05
C ALA A 74 4.99 -10.97 -11.86
N GLU A 75 5.10 -12.23 -12.30
CA GLU A 75 4.08 -13.27 -12.09
C GLU A 75 3.85 -13.53 -10.59
N THR A 76 4.92 -13.64 -9.81
CA THR A 76 4.86 -13.83 -8.36
C THR A 76 4.14 -12.67 -7.66
N LEU A 77 4.47 -11.43 -8.06
CA LEU A 77 3.81 -10.23 -7.55
C LEU A 77 2.33 -10.20 -7.91
N ALA A 78 1.98 -10.48 -9.17
CA ALA A 78 0.60 -10.49 -9.62
C ALA A 78 -0.25 -11.56 -8.90
N ALA A 79 0.30 -12.77 -8.71
CA ALA A 79 -0.36 -13.84 -7.98
C ALA A 79 -0.63 -13.45 -6.52
N ARG A 80 0.35 -12.81 -5.87
CA ARG A 80 0.18 -12.28 -4.50
C ARG A 80 -0.91 -11.22 -4.45
N ASP A 81 -0.91 -10.26 -5.37
CA ASP A 81 -1.93 -9.19 -5.37
C ASP A 81 -3.32 -9.75 -5.62
N HIS A 82 -3.45 -10.74 -6.51
CA HIS A 82 -4.71 -11.43 -6.75
C HIS A 82 -5.21 -12.13 -5.48
N ALA A 83 -4.33 -12.84 -4.76
CA ALA A 83 -4.69 -13.47 -3.49
C ALA A 83 -5.06 -12.43 -2.41
N ASP A 84 -4.32 -11.32 -2.33
CA ASP A 84 -4.60 -10.21 -1.40
C ASP A 84 -5.94 -9.52 -1.71
N ALA A 85 -6.30 -9.38 -2.99
CA ALA A 85 -7.53 -8.72 -3.45
C ALA A 85 -8.78 -9.62 -3.34
N THR A 86 -8.62 -10.94 -3.49
CA THR A 86 -9.74 -11.90 -3.49
C THR A 86 -9.98 -12.57 -2.13
N ARG A 87 -9.15 -12.31 -1.12
CA ARG A 87 -9.33 -12.89 0.22
C ARG A 87 -10.70 -12.49 0.82
N PRO A 88 -11.39 -13.42 1.51
CA PRO A 88 -12.74 -13.17 2.03
C PRO A 88 -12.79 -12.15 3.17
N VAL A 89 -11.68 -11.98 3.90
CA VAL A 89 -11.61 -11.07 5.05
C VAL A 89 -10.67 -9.92 4.72
N ALA A 90 -11.22 -8.71 4.75
CA ALA A 90 -10.51 -7.45 4.54
C ALA A 90 -9.68 -7.43 3.23
N PRO A 91 -10.29 -7.65 2.05
CA PRO A 91 -9.57 -7.68 0.78
C PRO A 91 -8.78 -6.40 0.51
N MET A 92 -7.64 -6.51 -0.18
CA MET A 92 -6.90 -5.36 -0.69
C MET A 92 -7.73 -4.68 -1.78
N LYS A 93 -8.35 -3.55 -1.44
CA LYS A 93 -9.12 -2.72 -2.36
C LYS A 93 -8.99 -1.25 -1.98
N PRO A 94 -9.11 -0.31 -2.93
CA PRO A 94 -9.15 1.11 -2.60
C PRO A 94 -10.39 1.42 -1.75
N ALA A 95 -10.23 2.30 -0.76
CA ALA A 95 -11.37 2.95 -0.12
C ALA A 95 -12.04 3.90 -1.13
N ALA A 96 -13.35 4.11 -0.99
CA ALA A 96 -14.12 4.93 -1.94
C ALA A 96 -13.63 6.38 -2.03
N ASP A 97 -13.04 6.88 -0.95
CA ASP A 97 -12.52 8.25 -0.80
C ASP A 97 -10.99 8.35 -0.90
N ALA A 98 -10.32 7.24 -1.27
CA ALA A 98 -8.87 7.20 -1.43
C ALA A 98 -8.42 7.78 -2.79
N LEU A 99 -7.29 8.48 -2.79
CA LEU A 99 -6.58 8.80 -4.02
C LEU A 99 -5.98 7.53 -4.62
N LEU A 100 -6.44 7.14 -5.81
CA LEU A 100 -5.79 6.10 -6.60
C LEU A 100 -4.56 6.69 -7.31
N LEU A 101 -3.37 6.26 -6.91
CA LEU A 101 -2.11 6.77 -7.45
C LEU A 101 -1.36 5.65 -8.18
N ASP A 102 -1.40 5.67 -9.51
CA ASP A 102 -0.61 4.77 -10.35
C ASP A 102 0.82 5.29 -10.49
N THR A 103 1.75 4.55 -9.91
CA THR A 103 3.16 4.88 -9.88
C THR A 103 3.94 4.28 -11.06
N THR A 104 3.29 3.59 -12.02
CA THR A 104 3.97 2.84 -13.10
C THR A 104 4.92 3.70 -13.92
N ARG A 105 4.56 4.96 -14.18
CA ARG A 105 5.30 5.85 -15.09
C ARG A 105 5.82 7.13 -14.42
N ILE A 106 5.76 7.19 -13.10
CA ILE A 106 6.23 8.34 -12.33
C ILE A 106 7.34 7.90 -11.38
N ASP A 107 8.27 8.80 -11.13
CA ASP A 107 9.37 8.60 -10.18
C ASP A 107 8.92 8.85 -8.73
N LEU A 108 9.85 8.72 -7.80
CA LEU A 108 9.59 8.90 -6.37
C LEU A 108 9.25 10.37 -6.03
N GLU A 109 9.89 11.33 -6.67
CA GLU A 109 9.67 12.75 -6.38
C GLU A 109 8.24 13.15 -6.74
N GLU A 110 7.78 12.71 -7.90
CA GLU A 110 6.42 12.92 -8.36
C GLU A 110 5.38 12.21 -7.47
N GLN A 111 5.67 10.98 -7.01
CA GLN A 111 4.84 10.28 -6.04
C GLN A 111 4.70 11.07 -4.74
N VAL A 112 5.82 11.51 -4.16
CA VAL A 112 5.86 12.29 -2.92
C VAL A 112 5.10 13.60 -3.10
N ARG A 113 5.31 14.30 -4.22
CA ARG A 113 4.63 15.57 -4.52
C ARG A 113 3.11 15.40 -4.52
N GLN A 114 2.58 14.37 -5.17
CA GLN A 114 1.13 14.13 -5.22
C GLN A 114 0.55 13.77 -3.85
N VAL A 115 1.23 12.91 -3.08
CA VAL A 115 0.78 12.54 -1.72
C VAL A 115 0.79 13.74 -0.79
N LEU A 116 1.84 14.58 -0.85
CA LEU A 116 1.92 15.80 -0.04
C LEU A 116 0.88 16.84 -0.44
N ALA A 117 0.58 16.98 -1.73
CA ALA A 117 -0.47 17.87 -2.20
C ALA A 117 -1.84 17.47 -1.62
N LEU A 118 -2.19 16.18 -1.69
CA LEU A 118 -3.41 15.65 -1.08
C LEU A 118 -3.45 15.89 0.44
N ALA A 119 -2.33 15.64 1.13
CA ALA A 119 -2.26 15.83 2.56
C ALA A 119 -2.49 17.30 2.97
N ARG A 120 -1.89 18.26 2.25
CA ARG A 120 -2.08 19.70 2.49
C ARG A 120 -3.50 20.18 2.20
N GLU A 121 -4.19 19.55 1.24
CA GLU A 121 -5.58 19.85 0.93
C GLU A 121 -6.54 19.38 2.04
N ARG A 122 -6.27 18.19 2.60
CA ARG A 122 -7.22 17.51 3.51
C ARG A 122 -6.91 17.67 4.99
N LEU A 123 -5.68 18.00 5.36
CA LEU A 123 -5.30 18.22 6.75
C LEU A 123 -5.32 19.71 7.07
N PRO A 124 -5.86 20.12 8.24
CA PRO A 124 -5.71 21.48 8.70
C PRO A 124 -4.22 21.81 8.90
N GLY A 125 -3.86 23.06 8.61
CA GLY A 125 -2.52 23.60 8.85
C GLY A 125 -2.18 23.80 10.32
#